data_AF-T0RLY2-F1
#
_entry.id   AF-T0RLY2-F1
#
_cell.length_a   1.000
_cell.length_b   1.000
_cell.length_c   1.000
_cell.angle_alpha   90.00
_cell.angle_beta   90.00
_cell.angle_gamma   90.00
#
_symmetry.space_group_name_H-M   'P 1'
#
loop_
_entity.id
_entity.type
_entity.pdbx_description
1 polymer ?
#
loop_
_entity_poly.entity_id
_entity_poly.type
_entity_poly.pdbx_seq_one_letter_code
_entity_poly.pdbx_strand_id
1 'polypeptide(L)'
;MIEKLSKRDNVDIYFFSGGGESRNLELLKQIKSDQGKSLLSYTTEVYSFNDLTQVATEGRFSKRYKKNLAPLGFDLRNTILVDDNELFAVPGQEENMLWLGKTYHHVEDYNKITSLKNLGNLEAEYFPTNPDAWFLARNKLKYVDALLDAALDAEDERKGSFLHFIHTKKNEYIPYKEVRNSHFDNLLTQKPNRGCTSLVLSFP
;
A
#
# COMPACT_ATOMS: atom_id res chain seq x y z
N MET A 1 -4.63 -10.24 0.49
CA MET A 1 -3.97 -9.34 1.44
C MET A 1 -4.87 -9.00 2.63
N ILE A 2 -5.75 -7.98 2.61
CA ILE A 2 -6.46 -7.50 3.82
C ILE A 2 -7.19 -8.61 4.59
N GLU A 3 -8.02 -9.40 3.92
CA GLU A 3 -8.74 -10.52 4.57
C GLU A 3 -7.79 -11.58 5.16
N LYS A 4 -6.63 -11.81 4.52
CA LYS A 4 -5.63 -12.75 5.04
C LYS A 4 -5.00 -12.19 6.32
N LEU A 5 -4.64 -10.90 6.30
CA LEU A 5 -3.98 -10.23 7.42
C LEU A 5 -4.93 -10.01 8.60
N SER A 6 -6.23 -9.83 8.37
CA SER A 6 -7.21 -9.68 9.46
C SER A 6 -7.52 -10.97 10.23
N LYS A 7 -7.06 -12.13 9.76
CA LYS A 7 -7.23 -13.43 10.44
C LYS A 7 -6.17 -13.71 11.49
N ARG A 8 -5.27 -12.76 11.69
CA ARG A 8 -4.06 -12.90 12.46
C ARG A 8 -4.24 -12.05 13.73
N ASP A 9 -3.99 -12.60 14.92
CA ASP A 9 -4.46 -12.01 16.19
C ASP A 9 -3.63 -10.81 16.69
N ASN A 10 -2.43 -10.68 16.19
CA ASN A 10 -1.47 -9.62 16.50
C ASN A 10 -1.55 -8.46 15.49
N VAL A 11 -2.61 -8.43 14.67
CA VAL A 11 -2.80 -7.52 13.54
C VAL A 11 -3.96 -6.58 13.72
N ASP A 12 -3.63 -5.29 13.64
CA ASP A 12 -4.61 -4.25 13.43
C ASP A 12 -4.43 -3.63 12.05
N ILE A 13 -5.55 -3.43 11.34
CA ILE A 13 -5.58 -2.85 10.00
C ILE A 13 -6.32 -1.53 10.08
N TYR A 14 -5.64 -0.45 9.75
CA TYR A 14 -6.24 0.88 9.71
C TYR A 14 -6.36 1.36 8.27
N PHE A 15 -7.34 2.21 8.01
CA PHE A 15 -7.45 2.92 6.73
C PHE A 15 -7.12 4.39 6.97
N PHE A 16 -6.20 4.96 6.18
CA PHE A 16 -5.84 6.38 6.31
C PHE A 16 -5.81 7.04 4.93
N SER A 17 -6.78 7.90 4.61
CA SER A 17 -6.83 8.62 3.33
C SER A 17 -7.00 10.13 3.53
N GLY A 18 -6.53 10.92 2.57
CA GLY A 18 -6.78 12.36 2.53
C GLY A 18 -8.19 12.76 2.07
N GLY A 19 -9.05 11.78 1.75
CA GLY A 19 -10.48 12.00 1.53
C GLY A 19 -11.24 12.32 2.81
N GLY A 20 -12.41 12.94 2.68
CA GLY A 20 -13.33 13.16 3.79
C GLY A 20 -13.88 11.83 4.35
N GLU A 21 -14.12 11.78 5.65
CA GLU A 21 -14.54 10.57 6.38
C GLU A 21 -15.74 9.86 5.74
N SER A 22 -16.81 10.58 5.41
CA SER A 22 -18.02 9.98 4.80
C SER A 22 -17.73 9.32 3.45
N ARG A 23 -16.86 9.93 2.62
CA ARG A 23 -16.42 9.34 1.33
C ARG A 23 -15.64 8.06 1.57
N ASN A 24 -14.73 8.07 2.55
CA ASN A 24 -13.87 6.94 2.86
C ASN A 24 -14.70 5.76 3.39
N LEU A 25 -15.62 6.01 4.33
CA LEU A 25 -16.52 5.00 4.87
C LEU A 25 -17.40 4.37 3.78
N GLU A 26 -17.94 5.18 2.88
CA GLU A 26 -18.76 4.69 1.77
C GLU A 26 -17.94 3.81 0.81
N LEU A 27 -16.73 4.25 0.45
CA LEU A 27 -15.81 3.46 -0.38
C LEU A 27 -15.51 2.09 0.26
N LEU A 28 -15.16 2.07 1.55
CA LEU A 28 -14.83 0.83 2.26
C LEU A 28 -16.02 -0.14 2.39
N LYS A 29 -17.26 0.36 2.38
CA LYS A 29 -18.47 -0.48 2.36
C LYS A 29 -18.67 -1.16 1.01
N GLN A 30 -18.32 -0.48 -0.08
CA GLN A 30 -18.53 -0.97 -1.45
C GLN A 30 -17.50 -2.02 -1.87
N ILE A 31 -16.26 -1.92 -1.40
CA ILE A 31 -15.21 -2.90 -1.69
C ILE A 31 -15.49 -4.20 -0.92
N LYS A 32 -15.71 -5.30 -1.64
CA LYS A 32 -16.00 -6.62 -1.06
C LYS A 32 -14.80 -7.55 -1.18
N SER A 33 -14.54 -8.31 -0.12
CA SER A 33 -13.64 -9.48 -0.15
C SER A 33 -14.26 -10.64 -0.92
N ASP A 34 -13.48 -11.70 -1.16
CA ASP A 34 -13.97 -12.96 -1.75
C ASP A 34 -15.06 -13.62 -0.90
N GLN A 35 -15.06 -13.37 0.42
CA GLN A 35 -16.11 -13.81 1.35
C GLN A 35 -17.37 -12.92 1.36
N GLY A 36 -17.44 -11.89 0.49
CA GLY A 36 -18.56 -10.95 0.42
C GLY A 36 -18.61 -9.92 1.56
N LYS A 37 -17.70 -9.94 2.53
CA LYS A 37 -17.58 -8.93 3.59
C LYS A 37 -17.00 -7.63 3.03
N SER A 38 -17.44 -6.49 3.55
CA SER A 38 -16.89 -5.18 3.16
C SER A 38 -15.51 -4.96 3.77
N LEU A 39 -14.67 -4.18 3.09
CA LEU A 39 -13.34 -3.82 3.60
C LEU A 39 -13.41 -3.11 4.95
N LEU A 40 -14.46 -2.32 5.16
CA LEU A 40 -14.76 -1.68 6.45
C LEU A 40 -14.80 -2.66 7.62
N SER A 41 -15.25 -3.90 7.40
CA SER A 41 -15.37 -4.91 8.47
C SER A 41 -14.04 -5.50 8.93
N TYR A 42 -12.98 -5.29 8.15
CA TYR A 42 -11.61 -5.69 8.48
C TYR A 42 -10.77 -4.53 8.99
N THR A 43 -11.34 -3.31 9.04
CA THR A 43 -10.62 -2.09 9.40
C THR A 43 -10.94 -1.73 10.86
N THR A 44 -9.91 -1.60 11.69
CA THR A 44 -10.01 -1.21 13.10
C THR A 44 -10.51 0.22 13.24
N GLU A 45 -9.90 1.17 12.51
CA GLU A 45 -10.31 2.57 12.50
C GLU A 45 -10.00 3.24 11.15
N VAL A 46 -10.76 4.30 10.83
CA VAL A 46 -10.71 5.03 9.55
C VAL A 46 -10.27 6.46 9.82
N TYR A 47 -9.02 6.77 9.48
CA TYR A 47 -8.48 8.12 9.45
C TYR A 47 -8.71 8.80 8.10
N SER A 48 -8.96 10.09 8.16
CA SER A 48 -9.46 10.92 7.06
C SER A 48 -8.63 12.20 6.91
N PHE A 49 -9.11 13.12 6.06
CA PHE A 49 -8.50 14.44 5.90
C PHE A 49 -8.24 15.17 7.22
N ASN A 50 -9.17 15.08 8.18
CA ASN A 50 -9.07 15.81 9.45
C ASN A 50 -7.95 15.26 10.36
N ASP A 51 -7.47 14.05 10.08
CA ASP A 51 -6.40 13.38 10.84
C ASP A 51 -5.01 13.63 10.22
N LEU A 52 -4.95 14.34 9.08
CA LEU A 52 -3.68 14.73 8.47
C LEU A 52 -3.01 15.86 9.25
N THR A 53 -1.69 15.76 9.38
CA THR A 53 -0.88 16.87 9.90
C THR A 53 -0.53 17.83 8.76
N GLN A 54 -0.94 19.09 8.90
CA GLN A 54 -0.49 20.15 8.01
C GLN A 54 0.95 20.57 8.36
N VAL A 55 1.87 20.43 7.41
CA VAL A 55 3.30 20.80 7.57
C VAL A 55 3.72 21.99 6.73
N ALA A 56 2.88 22.43 5.78
CA ALA A 56 3.10 23.63 4.98
C ALA A 56 1.78 24.28 4.56
N THR A 57 1.84 25.58 4.27
CA THR A 57 0.68 26.37 3.78
C THR A 57 0.54 26.31 2.26
N GLU A 58 1.66 26.19 1.54
CA GLU A 58 1.72 26.26 0.08
C GLU A 58 2.20 24.96 -0.58
N GLY A 59 1.87 24.80 -1.86
CA GLY A 59 2.29 23.66 -2.70
C GLY A 59 1.22 22.57 -2.87
N ARG A 60 1.63 21.49 -3.55
CA ARG A 60 0.78 20.31 -3.82
C ARG A 60 0.29 19.68 -2.51
N PHE A 61 -0.82 18.94 -2.57
CA PHE A 61 -1.45 18.32 -1.40
C PHE A 61 -0.46 17.53 -0.53
N SER A 62 0.34 16.63 -1.13
CA SER A 62 1.36 15.83 -0.42
C SER A 62 2.56 16.63 0.11
N LYS A 63 2.72 17.89 -0.30
CA LYS A 63 3.70 18.81 0.32
C LYS A 63 3.12 19.49 1.56
N ARG A 64 1.82 19.77 1.55
CA ARG A 64 1.14 20.48 2.64
C ARG A 64 0.69 19.56 3.77
N TYR A 65 0.26 18.34 3.45
CA TYR A 65 -0.33 17.42 4.41
C TYR A 65 0.44 16.10 4.46
N LYS A 66 0.63 15.57 5.67
CA LYS A 66 1.33 14.33 5.97
C LYS A 66 0.47 13.41 6.84
N LYS A 67 0.72 12.11 6.72
CA LYS A 67 0.16 11.07 7.58
C LYS A 67 1.12 10.87 8.74
N ASN A 68 0.81 11.50 9.86
CA ASN A 68 1.62 11.45 11.07
C ASN A 68 1.01 10.42 12.02
N LEU A 69 1.73 9.34 12.28
CA LEU A 69 1.22 8.21 13.06
C LEU A 69 1.31 8.47 14.58
N ALA A 70 2.30 9.24 15.04
CA ALA A 70 2.53 9.42 16.48
C ALA A 70 1.36 10.09 17.24
N PRO A 71 0.74 11.19 16.74
CA PRO A 71 -0.41 11.80 17.42
C PRO A 71 -1.66 10.91 17.48
N LEU A 72 -1.75 9.90 16.61
CA LEU A 72 -2.84 8.93 16.57
C LEU A 72 -2.63 7.76 17.55
N GLY A 73 -1.51 7.74 18.29
CA GLY A 73 -1.23 6.74 19.32
C GLY A 73 -0.57 5.46 18.81
N PHE A 74 -0.09 5.42 17.57
CA PHE A 74 0.60 4.27 17.02
C PHE A 74 1.97 4.02 17.66
N ASP A 75 2.30 2.74 17.92
CA ASP A 75 3.68 2.34 18.24
C ASP A 75 4.52 2.30 16.96
N LEU A 76 5.35 3.33 16.77
CA LEU A 76 6.21 3.47 15.60
C LEU A 76 7.24 2.34 15.44
N ARG A 77 7.45 1.47 16.43
CA ARG A 77 8.35 0.32 16.29
C ARG A 77 7.68 -0.86 15.55
N ASN A 78 6.35 -0.88 15.52
CA ASN A 78 5.56 -2.01 15.03
C ASN A 78 4.47 -1.58 14.02
N THR A 79 4.56 -0.35 13.50
CA THR A 79 3.56 0.20 12.57
C THR A 79 4.19 0.51 11.22
N ILE A 80 3.60 0.04 10.13
CA ILE A 80 4.00 0.40 8.77
C ILE A 80 2.80 1.03 8.03
N LEU A 81 3.00 2.22 7.48
CA LEU A 81 2.14 2.90 6.53
C LEU A 81 2.50 2.44 5.11
N VAL A 82 1.55 1.82 4.43
CA VAL A 82 1.70 1.46 3.01
C VAL A 82 0.98 2.48 2.16
N ASP A 83 1.69 3.16 1.26
CA ASP A 83 1.13 4.25 0.45
C ASP A 83 1.77 4.30 -0.95
N ASP A 84 1.03 4.80 -1.93
CA ASP A 84 1.53 4.96 -3.30
C ASP A 84 2.29 6.27 -3.52
N ASN A 85 2.22 7.18 -2.55
CA ASN A 85 2.94 8.44 -2.55
C ASN A 85 3.85 8.53 -1.32
N GLU A 86 5.15 8.27 -1.54
CA GLU A 86 6.19 8.32 -0.52
C GLU A 86 6.25 9.66 0.23
N LEU A 87 5.77 10.74 -0.39
CA LEU A 87 5.78 12.07 0.21
C LEU A 87 4.77 12.22 1.35
N PHE A 88 3.88 11.25 1.62
CA PHE A 88 2.96 11.37 2.76
C PHE A 88 3.59 11.07 4.12
N ALA A 89 4.77 10.46 4.17
CA ALA A 89 5.50 10.28 5.43
C ALA A 89 5.88 11.64 6.03
N VAL A 90 5.67 11.81 7.34
CA VAL A 90 6.21 12.95 8.08
C VAL A 90 7.71 12.75 8.33
N PRO A 91 8.54 13.82 8.37
CA PRO A 91 9.94 13.67 8.73
C PRO A 91 10.14 12.95 10.06
N GLY A 92 11.04 11.96 10.08
CA GLY A 92 11.30 11.09 11.23
C GLY A 92 10.44 9.83 11.30
N GLN A 93 9.50 9.62 10.37
CA GLN A 93 8.68 8.40 10.23
C GLN A 93 8.85 7.77 8.83
N GLU A 94 9.95 8.06 8.13
CA GLU A 94 10.25 7.47 6.83
C GLU A 94 10.43 5.95 6.92
N GLU A 95 10.91 5.47 8.07
CA GLU A 95 10.98 4.04 8.34
C GLU A 95 9.58 3.41 8.40
N ASN A 96 8.60 4.14 8.92
CA ASN A 96 7.22 3.67 8.91
C ASN A 96 6.58 3.71 7.51
N MET A 97 7.26 4.10 6.43
CA MET A 97 6.67 4.17 5.08
C MET A 97 7.15 3.05 4.16
N LEU A 98 6.21 2.22 3.71
CA LEU A 98 6.38 1.31 2.58
C LEU A 98 5.73 1.92 1.33
N TRP A 99 6.56 2.54 0.51
CA TRP A 99 6.13 3.05 -0.80
C TRP A 99 5.79 1.92 -1.77
N LEU A 100 4.65 2.00 -2.45
CA LEU A 100 4.18 1.02 -3.46
C LEU A 100 4.86 1.17 -4.83
N GLY A 101 5.71 2.17 -5.02
CA GLY A 101 6.22 2.53 -6.34
C GLY A 101 5.24 3.40 -7.13
N LYS A 102 5.65 3.87 -8.31
CA LYS A 102 4.89 4.82 -9.16
C LYS A 102 3.46 4.38 -9.49
N THR A 103 2.47 5.22 -9.25
CA THR A 103 1.07 4.95 -9.63
C THR A 103 0.81 5.28 -11.09
N TYR A 104 -0.01 4.48 -11.73
CA TYR A 104 -0.47 4.69 -13.10
C TYR A 104 -1.99 4.85 -13.12
N HIS A 105 -2.50 5.48 -14.18
CA HIS A 105 -3.91 5.40 -14.51
C HIS A 105 -4.34 3.95 -14.67
N HIS A 106 -5.53 3.63 -14.16
CA HIS A 106 -6.08 2.29 -14.30
C HIS A 106 -6.42 2.03 -15.76
N VAL A 107 -5.79 1.01 -16.35
CA VAL A 107 -6.03 0.57 -17.71
C VAL A 107 -6.20 -0.95 -17.73
N GLU A 108 -7.38 -1.43 -18.12
CA GLU A 108 -7.70 -2.87 -18.12
C GLU A 108 -6.98 -3.66 -19.21
N ASP A 109 -6.64 -3.00 -20.33
CA ASP A 109 -5.98 -3.60 -21.48
C ASP A 109 -4.86 -2.68 -21.95
N TYR A 110 -3.62 -3.16 -21.83
CA TYR A 110 -2.42 -2.43 -22.21
C TYR A 110 -2.48 -1.90 -23.67
N ASN A 111 -3.11 -2.65 -24.58
CA ASN A 111 -3.19 -2.28 -26.00
C ASN A 111 -4.01 -1.01 -26.23
N LYS A 112 -4.82 -0.58 -25.26
CA LYS A 112 -5.65 0.64 -25.34
C LYS A 112 -4.92 1.90 -24.88
N ILE A 113 -3.71 1.78 -24.33
CA ILE A 113 -2.96 2.93 -23.79
C ILE A 113 -2.75 4.02 -24.84
N THR A 114 -2.37 3.66 -26.07
CA THR A 114 -2.15 4.65 -27.14
C THR A 114 -3.42 5.44 -27.44
N SER A 115 -4.56 4.76 -27.54
CA SER A 115 -5.86 5.41 -27.76
C SER A 115 -6.25 6.31 -26.59
N LEU A 116 -5.99 5.88 -25.34
CA LEU A 116 -6.27 6.67 -24.14
C LEU A 116 -5.38 7.92 -24.05
N LYS A 117 -4.09 7.81 -24.40
CA LYS A 117 -3.16 8.96 -24.47
C LYS A 117 -3.66 10.02 -25.46
N ASN A 118 -4.18 9.59 -26.60
CA ASN A 118 -4.67 10.48 -27.65
C ASN A 118 -5.97 11.22 -27.27
N LEU A 119 -6.68 10.80 -26.23
CA LEU A 119 -7.85 11.52 -25.72
C LEU A 119 -7.46 12.81 -24.95
N GLY A 120 -6.18 13.02 -24.63
CA GLY A 120 -5.65 14.29 -24.10
C GLY A 120 -6.05 14.67 -22.66
N ASN A 121 -6.92 13.89 -22.03
CA ASN A 121 -7.49 14.22 -20.70
C ASN A 121 -6.67 13.66 -19.52
N LEU A 122 -5.59 12.94 -19.79
CA LEU A 122 -4.79 12.23 -18.79
C LEU A 122 -3.31 12.57 -18.97
N GLU A 123 -2.60 12.74 -17.85
CA GLU A 123 -1.19 13.11 -17.87
C GLU A 123 -0.34 11.92 -18.36
N ALA A 124 0.48 12.17 -19.39
CA ALA A 124 1.21 11.11 -20.09
C ALA A 124 2.18 10.32 -19.19
N GLU A 125 2.65 10.94 -18.10
CA GLU A 125 3.58 10.34 -17.13
C GLU A 125 2.97 9.23 -16.28
N TYR A 126 1.64 9.20 -16.12
CA TYR A 126 0.93 8.14 -15.39
C TYR A 126 0.44 7.02 -16.30
N PHE A 127 1.04 6.85 -17.48
CA PHE A 127 0.87 5.63 -18.26
C PHE A 127 2.10 4.73 -18.13
N PRO A 128 1.92 3.42 -17.96
CA PRO A 128 3.05 2.50 -17.94
C PRO A 128 3.77 2.54 -19.28
N THR A 129 5.10 2.46 -19.22
CA THR A 129 5.98 2.65 -20.36
C THR A 129 6.10 1.42 -21.26
N ASN A 130 5.83 0.24 -20.70
CA ASN A 130 5.90 -1.06 -21.38
C ASN A 130 4.93 -2.07 -20.72
N PRO A 131 4.67 -3.23 -21.36
CA PRO A 131 3.78 -4.26 -20.81
C PRO A 131 4.20 -4.79 -19.43
N ASP A 132 5.50 -4.85 -19.15
CA ASP A 132 6.00 -5.31 -17.85
C ASP A 132 5.69 -4.31 -16.74
N ALA A 133 5.92 -3.01 -16.96
CA ALA A 133 5.56 -1.97 -16.01
C ALA A 133 4.05 -2.00 -15.68
N TRP A 134 3.22 -2.21 -16.70
CA TRP A 134 1.76 -2.38 -16.52
C TRP A 134 1.42 -3.64 -15.71
N PHE A 135 2.02 -4.78 -16.06
CA PHE A 135 1.82 -6.04 -15.35
C PHE A 135 2.23 -5.93 -13.87
N LEU A 136 3.41 -5.37 -13.60
CA LEU A 136 3.91 -5.16 -12.24
C LEU A 136 3.00 -4.22 -11.46
N ALA A 137 2.56 -3.12 -12.06
CA ALA A 137 1.66 -2.16 -11.43
C ALA A 137 0.34 -2.79 -10.97
N ARG A 138 -0.27 -3.62 -11.81
CA ARG A 138 -1.53 -4.34 -11.48
C ARG A 138 -1.37 -5.37 -10.37
N ASN A 139 -0.14 -5.82 -10.10
CA ASN A 139 0.14 -6.85 -9.10
C ASN A 139 0.87 -6.32 -7.86
N LYS A 140 1.06 -5.00 -7.72
CA LYS A 140 1.80 -4.39 -6.59
C LYS A 140 1.37 -4.86 -5.22
N LEU A 141 0.06 -4.92 -4.97
CA LEU A 141 -0.48 -5.35 -3.68
C LEU A 141 -0.16 -6.81 -3.36
N LYS A 142 0.11 -7.66 -4.35
CA LYS A 142 0.57 -9.04 -4.12
C LYS A 142 2.03 -9.09 -3.67
N TYR A 143 2.88 -8.21 -4.22
CA TYR A 143 4.26 -8.08 -3.77
C TYR A 143 4.35 -7.57 -2.34
N VAL A 144 3.50 -6.60 -1.99
CA VAL A 144 3.35 -6.09 -0.62
C VAL A 144 2.85 -7.19 0.30
N ASP A 145 1.80 -7.92 -0.08
CA ASP A 145 1.29 -9.07 0.68
C ASP A 145 2.40 -10.09 0.98
N ALA A 146 3.23 -10.42 -0.01
CA ALA A 146 4.35 -11.35 0.15
C ALA A 146 5.46 -10.82 1.08
N LEU A 147 5.83 -9.54 0.96
CA LEU A 147 6.83 -8.91 1.83
C LEU A 147 6.39 -8.93 3.28
N LEU A 148 5.14 -8.59 3.51
CA LEU A 148 4.60 -8.45 4.85
C LEU A 148 4.43 -9.81 5.49
N ASP A 149 3.83 -10.77 4.79
CA ASP A 149 3.75 -12.15 5.29
C ASP A 149 5.13 -12.67 5.73
N ALA A 150 6.17 -12.44 4.92
CA ALA A 150 7.53 -12.83 5.27
C ALA A 150 8.11 -12.05 6.46
N ALA A 151 7.84 -10.75 6.57
CA ALA A 151 8.30 -9.93 7.70
C ALA A 151 7.69 -10.39 9.03
N LEU A 152 6.45 -10.85 8.95
CA LEU A 152 5.62 -11.22 10.08
C LEU A 152 5.94 -12.63 10.55
N ASP A 153 6.13 -13.56 9.61
CA ASP A 153 6.65 -14.89 9.90
C ASP A 153 8.07 -14.79 10.51
N ALA A 154 8.91 -13.88 10.03
CA ALA A 154 10.24 -13.65 10.60
C ALA A 154 10.19 -13.10 12.04
N GLU A 155 9.20 -12.27 12.36
CA GLU A 155 8.99 -11.75 13.71
C GLU A 155 8.51 -12.85 14.67
N ASP A 156 7.54 -13.65 14.25
CA ASP A 156 7.03 -14.79 15.04
C ASP A 156 8.12 -15.83 15.32
N GLU A 157 9.01 -16.06 14.34
CA GLU A 157 10.17 -16.95 14.47
C GLU A 157 11.35 -16.30 15.21
N ARG A 158 11.23 -15.05 15.66
CA ARG A 158 12.28 -14.25 16.32
C ARG A 158 13.56 -14.11 15.48
N LYS A 159 13.43 -14.09 14.16
CA LYS A 159 14.53 -13.93 13.20
C LYS A 159 14.82 -12.46 12.84
N GLY A 160 13.95 -11.53 13.26
CA GLY A 160 14.15 -10.09 13.13
C GLY A 160 12.89 -9.34 13.56
N SER A 161 12.99 -8.02 13.79
CA SER A 161 11.80 -7.19 14.01
C SER A 161 11.08 -6.92 12.69
N PHE A 162 9.75 -6.81 12.72
CA PHE A 162 8.91 -6.56 11.56
C PHE A 162 9.39 -5.40 10.66
N LEU A 163 9.58 -4.20 11.23
CA LEU A 163 10.01 -3.03 10.44
C LEU A 163 11.41 -3.20 9.85
N HIS A 164 12.36 -3.71 10.63
CA HIS A 164 13.72 -3.95 10.12
C HIS A 164 13.72 -4.93 8.93
N PHE A 165 12.90 -5.98 8.97
CA PHE A 165 12.76 -6.90 7.86
C PHE A 165 12.24 -6.17 6.62
N ILE A 166 11.15 -5.40 6.74
CA ILE A 166 10.60 -4.61 5.63
C ILE A 166 11.66 -3.69 5.03
N HIS A 167 12.40 -2.95 5.86
CA HIS A 167 13.43 -2.02 5.38
C HIS A 167 14.53 -2.68 4.58
N THR A 168 15.04 -3.79 5.10
CA THR A 168 16.17 -4.49 4.51
C THR A 168 15.76 -5.29 3.27
N LYS A 169 14.52 -5.77 3.22
CA LYS A 169 14.03 -6.68 2.19
C LYS A 169 13.13 -6.06 1.14
N LYS A 170 12.60 -4.85 1.30
CA LYS A 170 11.63 -4.26 0.35
C LYS A 170 12.08 -4.28 -1.11
N ASN A 171 13.38 -4.12 -1.40
CA ASN A 171 13.90 -4.15 -2.78
C ASN A 171 13.92 -5.55 -3.41
N GLU A 172 13.86 -6.61 -2.59
CA GLU A 172 13.73 -8.00 -3.04
C GLU A 172 12.28 -8.32 -3.39
N TYR A 173 11.30 -7.64 -2.79
CA TYR A 173 9.87 -7.96 -2.99
C TYR A 173 9.17 -6.97 -3.91
N ILE A 174 9.51 -5.68 -3.82
CA ILE A 174 8.85 -4.61 -4.57
C ILE A 174 9.70 -4.24 -5.81
N PRO A 175 9.14 -4.35 -7.03
CA PRO A 175 9.88 -4.09 -8.26
C PRO A 175 9.96 -2.57 -8.55
N TYR A 176 10.63 -1.79 -7.70
CA TYR A 176 10.74 -0.33 -7.85
C TYR A 176 11.35 0.14 -9.18
N LYS A 177 12.18 -0.70 -9.80
CA LYS A 177 12.77 -0.44 -11.12
C LYS A 177 11.85 -0.79 -12.29
N GLU A 178 10.70 -1.38 -12.02
CA GLU A 178 9.71 -1.77 -13.04
C GLU A 178 10.26 -2.77 -14.06
N VAL A 179 11.21 -3.60 -13.62
CA VAL A 179 11.82 -4.67 -14.42
C VAL A 179 11.28 -6.01 -13.93
N ARG A 180 10.56 -6.70 -14.81
CA ARG A 180 10.06 -8.05 -14.53
C ARG A 180 11.19 -9.07 -14.65
N ASN A 181 11.22 -10.03 -13.74
CA ASN A 181 12.15 -11.15 -13.78
C ASN A 181 11.49 -12.39 -13.13
N SER A 182 12.16 -13.53 -13.24
CA SER A 182 11.67 -14.80 -12.70
C SER A 182 11.41 -14.76 -11.20
N HIS A 183 12.15 -13.96 -10.44
CA HIS A 183 11.92 -13.79 -9.00
C HIS A 183 10.57 -13.15 -8.71
N PHE A 184 10.22 -12.05 -9.39
CA PHE A 184 8.90 -11.43 -9.22
C PHE A 184 7.76 -12.33 -9.73
N ASP A 185 7.97 -13.07 -10.82
CA ASP A 185 7.00 -14.06 -11.28
C ASP A 185 6.77 -15.18 -10.25
N ASN A 186 7.83 -15.61 -9.57
CA ASN A 186 7.75 -16.59 -8.50
C ASN A 186 6.95 -16.05 -7.30
N LEU A 187 7.13 -14.79 -6.90
CA LEU A 187 6.33 -14.18 -5.83
C LEU A 187 4.82 -14.14 -6.14
N LEU A 188 4.43 -14.10 -7.42
CA LEU A 188 3.02 -14.13 -7.84
C LEU A 188 2.43 -15.54 -7.91
N THR A 189 3.26 -16.55 -8.08
CA THR A 189 2.85 -17.95 -8.27
C THR A 189 3.01 -18.80 -7.02
N GLN A 190 3.80 -18.33 -6.05
CA GLN A 190 3.84 -18.91 -4.71
C GLN A 190 2.42 -18.91 -4.14
N LYS A 191 1.86 -20.11 -3.96
CA LYS A 191 0.63 -20.26 -3.18
C LYS A 191 0.92 -19.73 -1.77
N PRO A 192 0.03 -18.93 -1.18
CA PRO A 192 0.25 -18.44 0.17
C PRO A 192 0.48 -19.64 1.09
N ASN A 193 1.68 -19.72 1.67
CA ASN A 193 1.91 -20.58 2.81
C ASN A 193 1.02 -20.05 3.94
N ARG A 194 0.29 -20.96 4.59
CA ARG A 194 -0.65 -20.64 5.67
C ARG A 194 0.18 -20.28 6.91
N GLY A 195 0.17 -19.03 7.35
CA GLY A 195 0.82 -18.52 8.58
C GLY A 195 0.17 -17.21 9.07
N CYS A 196 0.39 -16.80 10.33
CA CYS A 196 -0.24 -15.66 11.06
C CYS A 196 0.67 -14.41 11.35
N THR A 197 0.10 -13.17 11.49
CA THR A 197 0.60 -11.74 11.74
C THR A 197 0.55 -10.49 10.69
N SER A 198 0.66 -9.20 11.07
CA SER A 198 0.00 -7.87 10.69
C SER A 198 0.34 -6.83 9.56
N LEU A 199 -0.62 -5.93 9.19
CA LEU A 199 -0.40 -4.73 8.33
C LEU A 199 -1.48 -3.59 8.36
N VAL A 200 -1.06 -2.33 8.22
CA VAL A 200 -1.90 -1.14 7.88
C VAL A 200 -1.80 -0.74 6.40
N LEU A 201 -2.92 -0.40 5.74
CA LEU A 201 -2.95 -0.03 4.31
C LEU A 201 -3.62 1.31 4.06
N SER A 202 -3.00 2.12 3.21
CA SER A 202 -3.59 3.33 2.66
C SER A 202 -3.86 3.21 1.17
N PHE A 203 -5.01 3.74 0.75
CA PHE A 203 -5.35 3.99 -0.65
C PHE A 203 -5.85 5.44 -0.82
N PRO A 204 -5.50 6.14 -1.91
CA PRO A 204 -5.98 7.48 -2.21
C PRO A 204 -7.50 7.58 -2.49
#